data_AF-A0A2D5ZRZ1-F1
#
_entry.id   AF-A0A2D5ZRZ1-F1
#
_cell.length_a   1.000
_cell.length_b   1.000
_cell.length_c   1.000
_cell.angle_alpha   90.00
_cell.angle_beta   90.00
_cell.angle_gamma   90.00
#
_symmetry.space_group_name_H-M   'P 1'
#
loop_
_entity.id
_entity.type
_entity.pdbx_description
1 polymer ?
#
loop_
_entity_poly.entity_id
_entity_poly.type
_entity_poly.pdbx_seq_one_letter_code
_entity_poly.pdbx_strand_id
1 'polypeptide(L)'
;MKLRAFQIVYTILTLNFIIPAFLYLFAPEFAWSSLKEVATLFGASHYPYSESSLYWRILGFGNVMTLGFMCALLLFDLRKYYPTLVPLVFLKGCSAFGFLGVYLWVLDYPLFLIAFLFDGLTLAAMIYFARTARNALS
;
A
#
# COMPACT_ATOMS: atom_id res chain seq x y z
N MET A 1 -19.97 -5.63 -15.57
CA MET A 1 -19.17 -4.42 -15.25
C MET A 1 -18.38 -4.56 -13.94
N LYS A 2 -19.02 -4.95 -12.83
CA LYS A 2 -18.39 -5.08 -11.49
C LYS A 2 -17.10 -5.94 -11.46
N LEU A 3 -17.10 -7.10 -12.12
CA LEU A 3 -15.91 -7.98 -12.15
C LEU A 3 -14.72 -7.39 -12.92
N ARG A 4 -14.97 -6.72 -14.06
CA ARG A 4 -13.92 -6.03 -14.82
C ARG A 4 -13.30 -4.88 -14.03
N ALA A 5 -14.12 -4.09 -13.34
CA ALA A 5 -13.63 -3.02 -12.48
C ALA A 5 -12.73 -3.57 -11.35
N PHE A 6 -13.16 -4.66 -10.71
CA PHE A 6 -12.33 -5.38 -9.73
C PHE A 6 -10.98 -5.82 -10.34
N GLN A 7 -10.99 -6.46 -11.51
CA GLN A 7 -9.77 -6.94 -12.15
C GLN A 7 -8.79 -5.79 -12.44
N ILE A 8 -9.29 -4.68 -12.98
CA ILE A 8 -8.48 -3.49 -13.27
C ILE A 8 -7.87 -2.95 -11.97
N VAL A 9 -8.70 -2.70 -10.95
CA VAL A 9 -8.23 -2.13 -9.68
C VAL A 9 -7.23 -3.06 -8.99
N TYR A 10 -7.52 -4.35 -8.92
CA TYR A 10 -6.61 -5.31 -8.28
C TYR A 10 -5.33 -5.55 -9.07
N THR A 11 -5.36 -5.39 -10.40
CA THR A 11 -4.13 -5.38 -11.22
C THR A 11 -3.29 -4.16 -10.87
N ILE A 12 -3.90 -2.97 -10.82
CA ILE A 12 -3.22 -1.73 -10.43
C ILE A 12 -2.63 -1.87 -9.02
N LEU A 13 -3.40 -2.34 -8.05
CA LEU A 13 -2.94 -2.55 -6.67
C LEU A 13 -1.78 -3.55 -6.59
N THR A 14 -1.88 -4.66 -7.31
CA THR A 14 -0.82 -5.68 -7.36
C THR A 14 0.48 -5.06 -7.85
N LEU A 15 0.43 -4.32 -8.97
CA LEU A 15 1.61 -3.64 -9.52
C LEU A 15 2.12 -2.53 -8.60
N ASN A 16 1.21 -1.77 -7.98
CA ASN A 16 1.52 -0.68 -7.06
C ASN A 16 2.22 -1.17 -5.78
N PHE A 17 2.06 -2.43 -5.39
CA PHE A 17 2.86 -2.99 -4.30
C PHE A 17 4.14 -3.67 -4.78
N ILE A 18 4.07 -4.49 -5.84
CA ILE A 18 5.23 -5.27 -6.29
C ILE A 18 6.34 -4.36 -6.82
N ILE A 19 6.01 -3.38 -7.66
CA ILE A 19 7.02 -2.52 -8.29
C ILE A 19 7.76 -1.68 -7.23
N PRO A 20 7.07 -0.93 -6.34
CA PRO A 20 7.76 -0.19 -5.30
C PRO A 20 8.50 -1.06 -4.29
N ALA A 21 8.02 -2.27 -3.99
CA ALA A 21 8.78 -3.20 -3.14
C ALA A 21 10.15 -3.51 -3.75
N PHE A 22 10.19 -3.88 -5.03
CA PHE A 22 11.46 -4.13 -5.72
C PHE A 22 12.33 -2.88 -5.85
N LEU A 23 11.74 -1.73 -6.17
CA LEU A 23 12.48 -0.47 -6.24
C LEU A 23 13.08 -0.10 -4.88
N TYR A 24 12.33 -0.26 -3.78
CA TYR A 24 12.83 0.02 -2.45
C TYR A 24 13.99 -0.90 -2.03
N LEU A 25 13.97 -2.16 -2.48
CA LEU A 25 15.02 -3.13 -2.20
C LEU A 25 16.30 -2.87 -3.02
N PHE A 26 16.17 -2.64 -4.32
CA PHE A 26 17.30 -2.58 -5.26
C PHE A 26 17.76 -1.16 -5.63
N ALA A 27 16.85 -0.18 -5.55
CA ALA A 27 17.09 1.22 -5.92
C ALA A 27 16.47 2.18 -4.90
N PRO A 28 16.87 2.12 -3.61
CA PRO A 28 16.25 2.89 -2.54
C PRO A 28 16.31 4.40 -2.76
N GLU A 29 17.37 4.90 -3.42
CA GLU A 29 17.50 6.32 -3.77
C GLU A 29 16.39 6.79 -4.71
N PHE A 30 15.98 5.94 -5.65
CA PHE A 30 14.89 6.25 -6.58
C PHE A 30 13.54 6.25 -5.86
N ALA A 31 13.31 5.28 -4.98
CA ALA A 31 12.11 5.25 -4.15
C ALA A 31 12.01 6.51 -3.27
N TRP A 32 13.15 6.95 -2.74
CA TRP A 32 13.22 8.14 -1.89
C TRP A 32 13.01 9.44 -2.67
N SER A 33 13.58 9.56 -3.88
CA SER A 33 13.36 10.73 -4.73
C SER A 33 11.89 10.86 -5.15
N SER A 34 11.26 9.75 -5.56
CA SER A 34 9.83 9.75 -5.90
C SER A 34 8.96 10.12 -4.70
N LEU A 35 9.30 9.64 -3.49
CA LEU A 35 8.57 10.02 -2.29
C LEU A 35 8.72 11.53 -1.99
N LYS A 36 9.92 12.09 -2.14
CA LYS A 36 10.16 13.53 -1.98
C LYS A 36 9.39 14.37 -2.99
N GLU A 37 9.33 13.94 -4.25
CA GLU A 37 8.53 14.61 -5.28
C GLU A 37 7.05 14.63 -4.92
N VAL A 38 6.49 13.49 -4.50
CA VAL A 38 5.10 13.43 -4.02
C VAL A 38 4.92 14.33 -2.79
N ALA A 39 5.80 14.25 -1.81
CA ALA A 39 5.73 15.05 -0.59
C ALA A 39 5.72 16.56 -0.89
N THR A 40 6.62 17.00 -1.78
CA THR A 40 6.74 18.41 -2.19
C THR A 40 5.52 18.90 -2.96
N LEU A 41 4.92 18.07 -3.83
CA LEU A 41 3.66 18.39 -4.51
C LEU A 41 2.51 18.67 -3.54
N PHE A 42 2.51 18.01 -2.39
CA PHE A 42 1.52 18.21 -1.32
C PHE A 42 1.98 19.20 -0.23
N GLY A 43 3.04 19.97 -0.49
CA GLY A 43 3.50 21.04 0.39
C GLY A 43 4.28 20.58 1.63
N ALA A 44 4.70 19.32 1.68
CA ALA A 44 5.55 18.83 2.77
C ALA A 44 6.97 19.42 2.67
N SER A 45 7.51 19.85 3.81
CA SER A 45 8.92 20.23 3.94
C SER A 45 9.85 19.02 3.73
N HIS A 46 11.14 19.29 3.53
CA HIS A 46 12.15 18.25 3.37
C HIS A 46 12.20 17.34 4.61
N TYR A 47 11.77 16.09 4.44
CA TYR A 47 11.86 15.09 5.51
C TYR A 47 13.34 14.69 5.69
N PRO A 48 13.94 14.88 6.89
CA PRO A 48 15.39 14.83 7.07
C PRO A 48 15.95 13.42 7.31
N TYR A 49 15.11 12.42 7.54
CA TYR A 49 15.55 11.06 7.86
C TYR A 49 15.53 10.17 6.63
N SER A 50 16.59 9.38 6.41
CA SER A 50 16.61 8.30 5.41
C SER A 50 16.86 6.96 6.09
N GLU A 51 16.22 5.90 5.58
CA GLU A 51 16.43 4.54 6.11
C GLU A 51 17.73 3.96 5.59
N SER A 52 18.75 3.84 6.45
CA SER A 52 20.08 3.30 6.09
C SER A 52 20.21 1.80 6.37
N SER A 53 19.31 1.21 7.16
CA SER A 53 19.39 -0.19 7.57
C SER A 53 18.87 -1.14 6.50
N LEU A 54 19.75 -2.03 6.03
CA LEU A 54 19.36 -3.13 5.15
C LEU A 54 18.33 -4.06 5.80
N TYR A 55 18.37 -4.22 7.12
CA TYR A 55 17.41 -5.05 7.85
C TYR A 55 15.99 -4.51 7.73
N TRP A 56 15.79 -3.22 7.99
CA TRP A 56 14.48 -2.57 7.86
C TRP A 56 14.01 -2.50 6.42
N ARG A 57 14.93 -2.37 5.46
CA ARG A 57 14.60 -2.45 4.03
C ARG A 57 14.07 -3.82 3.63
N ILE A 58 14.71 -4.91 4.05
CA ILE A 58 14.26 -6.28 3.76
C ILE A 58 12.90 -6.56 4.40
N LEU A 59 12.67 -6.10 5.63
CA LEU A 59 11.36 -6.20 6.28
C LEU A 59 10.29 -5.40 5.53
N GLY A 60 10.57 -4.17 5.14
CA GLY A 60 9.68 -3.33 4.34
C GLY A 60 9.34 -3.99 3.00
N PHE A 61 10.36 -4.51 2.30
CA PHE A 61 10.18 -5.29 1.08
C PHE A 61 9.24 -6.48 1.29
N GLY A 62 9.51 -7.31 2.30
CA GLY A 62 8.70 -8.51 2.58
C GLY A 62 7.25 -8.17 2.86
N ASN A 63 7.00 -7.12 3.66
CA ASN A 63 5.65 -6.67 4.00
C ASN A 63 4.88 -6.18 2.76
N VAL A 64 5.49 -5.28 1.98
CA VAL A 64 4.84 -4.71 0.79
C VAL A 64 4.68 -5.77 -0.31
N MET A 65 5.66 -6.65 -0.50
CA MET A 65 5.57 -7.75 -1.46
C MET A 65 4.45 -8.72 -1.09
N THR A 66 4.24 -8.98 0.20
CA THR A 66 3.14 -9.83 0.68
C THR A 66 1.77 -9.21 0.38
N LEU A 67 1.61 -7.88 0.49
CA LEU A 67 0.40 -7.19 0.04
C LEU A 67 0.15 -7.39 -1.46
N GLY A 68 1.20 -7.22 -2.27
CA GLY A 68 1.13 -7.43 -3.73
C GLY A 68 0.74 -8.87 -4.09
N PHE A 69 1.35 -9.84 -3.42
CA PHE A 69 1.03 -11.26 -3.60
C PHE A 69 -0.43 -11.59 -3.22
N MET A 70 -0.91 -11.09 -2.08
CA MET A 70 -2.31 -11.30 -1.67
C MET A 70 -3.30 -10.65 -2.66
N CYS A 71 -2.97 -9.49 -3.22
CA CYS A 71 -3.76 -8.86 -4.28
C CYS A 71 -3.77 -9.73 -5.55
N ALA A 72 -2.63 -10.30 -5.95
CA ALA A 72 -2.53 -11.19 -7.10
C ALA A 72 -3.35 -12.48 -6.91
N LEU A 73 -3.33 -13.07 -5.70
CA LEU A 73 -4.17 -14.23 -5.37
C LEU A 73 -5.66 -13.91 -5.52
N LEU A 74 -6.11 -12.76 -4.99
CA LEU A 74 -7.50 -12.31 -5.14
C LEU A 74 -7.87 -12.07 -6.60
N LEU A 75 -6.94 -11.53 -7.40
CA LEU A 75 -7.13 -11.32 -8.84
C LEU A 75 -7.24 -12.65 -9.60
N PHE A 76 -6.46 -13.65 -9.21
CA PHE A 76 -6.44 -14.98 -9.84
C PHE A 76 -7.73 -15.77 -9.57
N ASP A 77 -8.13 -15.88 -8.31
CA ASP A 77 -9.40 -16.53 -7.92
C ASP A 77 -9.98 -15.88 -6.66
N LEU A 78 -10.92 -14.97 -6.88
CA LEU A 78 -11.57 -14.23 -5.81
C LEU A 78 -12.37 -15.14 -4.87
N ARG A 79 -13.00 -16.21 -5.35
CA ARG A 79 -13.85 -17.07 -4.49
C ARG A 79 -12.97 -17.89 -3.55
N LYS A 80 -11.92 -18.50 -4.11
CA LYS A 80 -10.99 -19.33 -3.34
C LYS A 80 -10.17 -18.51 -2.35
N TYR A 81 -9.66 -17.37 -2.78
CA TYR A 81 -8.72 -16.57 -1.98
C TYR A 81 -9.39 -15.42 -1.23
N TYR A 82 -10.72 -15.27 -1.25
CA TYR A 82 -11.39 -14.22 -0.48
C TYR A 82 -10.93 -14.08 0.99
N PRO A 83 -10.63 -15.16 1.74
CA PRO A 83 -10.13 -15.04 3.10
C PRO A 83 -8.83 -14.23 3.23
N THR A 84 -7.99 -14.14 2.18
CA THR A 84 -6.76 -13.32 2.19
C THR A 84 -7.05 -11.81 2.26
N LEU A 85 -8.29 -11.39 2.00
CA LEU A 85 -8.72 -10.01 2.19
C LEU A 85 -8.56 -9.57 3.66
N VAL A 86 -8.74 -10.48 4.62
CA VAL A 86 -8.62 -10.16 6.06
C VAL A 86 -7.19 -9.72 6.43
N PRO A 87 -6.14 -10.53 6.22
CA PRO A 87 -4.77 -10.10 6.50
C PRO A 87 -4.33 -8.93 5.62
N LEU A 88 -4.80 -8.84 4.37
CA LEU A 88 -4.51 -7.70 3.48
C LEU A 88 -5.02 -6.38 4.07
N VAL A 89 -6.28 -6.35 4.49
CA VAL A 89 -6.92 -5.19 5.11
C VAL A 89 -6.31 -4.88 6.46
N PHE A 90 -6.03 -5.91 7.27
CA PHE A 90 -5.41 -5.71 8.58
C PHE A 90 -4.03 -5.07 8.48
N LEU A 91 -3.16 -5.60 7.62
CA LEU A 91 -1.80 -5.09 7.46
C LEU A 91 -1.80 -3.66 6.92
N LYS A 92 -2.64 -3.39 5.91
CA LYS A 92 -2.75 -2.05 5.33
C LYS A 92 -3.40 -1.05 6.29
N GLY A 93 -4.36 -1.50 7.10
CA GLY A 93 -4.96 -0.71 8.18
C GLY A 93 -3.94 -0.34 9.26
N CYS A 94 -3.12 -1.30 9.69
CA CYS A 94 -2.03 -1.03 10.66
C CYS A 94 -1.04 0.00 10.12
N SER A 95 -0.67 -0.09 8.84
CA SER A 95 0.18 0.90 8.17
C SER A 95 -0.46 2.30 8.19
N ALA A 96 -1.73 2.41 7.79
CA ALA A 96 -2.46 3.68 7.79
C ALA A 96 -2.51 4.31 9.19
N PHE A 97 -3.00 3.57 10.19
CA PHE A 97 -3.09 4.08 11.56
C PHE A 97 -1.72 4.35 12.18
N GLY A 98 -0.69 3.58 11.81
CA GLY A 98 0.69 3.84 12.20
C GLY A 98 1.18 5.20 11.69
N PHE A 99 0.98 5.49 10.41
CA PHE A 99 1.34 6.79 9.84
C PHE A 99 0.57 7.95 10.48
N LEU A 100 -0.73 7.78 10.70
CA LEU A 100 -1.53 8.78 11.42
C LEU A 100 -0.99 9.01 12.85
N GLY A 101 -0.64 7.94 13.55
CA GLY A 101 -0.10 8.05 14.90
C GLY A 101 1.25 8.75 14.94
N VAL A 102 2.13 8.47 13.99
CA VAL A 102 3.40 9.19 13.85
C VAL A 102 3.15 10.68 13.59
N TYR A 103 2.23 11.01 12.69
CA TYR A 103 1.87 12.39 12.39
C TYR A 103 1.37 13.16 13.62
N LEU A 104 0.47 12.56 14.41
CA LEU A 104 -0.17 13.22 15.54
C LEU A 104 0.71 13.31 16.80
N TRP A 105 1.60 12.35 17.02
CA TRP A 105 2.29 12.21 18.32
C TRP A 105 3.82 12.18 18.27
N VAL A 106 4.44 11.98 17.11
CA VAL A 106 5.90 11.75 17.01
C VAL A 106 6.59 12.78 16.12
N LEU A 107 6.11 12.94 14.89
CA LEU A 107 6.71 13.77 13.86
C LEU A 107 5.60 14.46 13.06
N ASP A 108 5.42 15.76 13.28
CA ASP A 108 4.47 16.61 12.55
C ASP A 108 5.00 16.96 11.15
N TYR A 109 5.18 15.93 10.32
CA TYR A 109 5.54 16.06 8.92
C TYR A 109 4.34 15.65 8.05
N PRO A 110 3.86 16.53 7.14
CA PRO A 110 2.71 16.25 6.29
C PRO A 110 2.83 14.97 5.46
N LEU A 111 4.06 14.51 5.20
CA LEU A 111 4.35 13.23 4.54
C LEU A 111 3.60 12.05 5.18
N PHE A 112 3.54 11.98 6.51
CA PHE A 112 2.86 10.89 7.21
C PHE A 112 1.34 10.97 7.07
N LEU A 113 0.78 12.18 7.07
CA LEU A 113 -0.64 12.37 6.81
C LEU A 113 -1.01 11.97 5.38
N ILE A 114 -0.17 12.33 4.40
CA ILE A 114 -0.34 11.92 3.01
C ILE A 114 -0.30 10.40 2.90
N ALA A 115 0.68 9.74 3.53
CA ALA A 115 0.77 8.28 3.56
C ALA A 115 -0.48 7.63 4.19
N PHE A 116 -1.00 8.19 5.29
CA PHE A 116 -2.26 7.75 5.88
C PHE A 116 -3.44 7.83 4.90
N LEU A 117 -3.57 8.96 4.19
CA LEU A 117 -4.66 9.16 3.22
C LEU A 117 -4.57 8.18 2.04
N PHE A 118 -3.38 8.00 1.47
CA PHE A 118 -3.16 7.03 0.37
C PHE A 118 -3.41 5.60 0.83
N ASP A 119 -2.95 5.25 2.04
CA ASP A 119 -3.16 3.91 2.60
C ASP A 119 -4.64 3.67 2.91
N GLY A 120 -5.34 4.65 3.46
CA GLY A 120 -6.77 4.61 3.74
C GLY A 120 -7.62 4.50 2.47
N LEU A 121 -7.28 5.25 1.43
CA LEU A 121 -7.94 5.15 0.12
C LEU A 121 -7.73 3.76 -0.50
N THR A 122 -6.50 3.26 -0.43
CA THR A 122 -6.15 1.92 -0.92
C THR A 122 -6.92 0.83 -0.18
N LEU A 123 -7.00 0.95 1.15
CA LEU A 123 -7.77 0.05 2.01
C LEU A 123 -9.25 0.04 1.63
N ALA A 124 -9.85 1.23 1.47
CA ALA A 124 -11.24 1.37 1.07
C ALA A 124 -11.51 0.76 -0.31
N ALA A 125 -10.62 1.00 -1.28
CA ALA A 125 -10.70 0.42 -2.61
C ALA A 125 -10.65 -1.11 -2.58
N MET A 126 -9.69 -1.71 -1.85
CA MET A 126 -9.59 -3.16 -1.69
C MET A 126 -10.91 -3.76 -1.19
N ILE A 127 -11.42 -3.23 -0.07
CA ILE A 127 -12.66 -3.74 0.55
C ILE A 127 -13.83 -3.59 -0.41
N TYR A 128 -14.01 -2.40 -0.98
CA TYR A 128 -15.15 -2.08 -1.84
C TYR A 128 -15.19 -2.96 -3.08
N PHE A 129 -14.09 -3.04 -3.83
CA PHE A 129 -14.06 -3.79 -5.09
C PHE A 129 -14.10 -5.30 -4.85
N ALA A 130 -13.43 -5.83 -3.83
CA ALA A 130 -13.48 -7.27 -3.52
C ALA A 130 -14.87 -7.70 -3.03
N ARG A 131 -15.51 -6.94 -2.13
CA ARG A 131 -16.89 -7.23 -1.68
C ARG A 131 -17.88 -7.15 -2.83
N THR A 132 -17.79 -6.09 -3.63
CA THR A 132 -18.71 -5.88 -4.77
C THR A 132 -18.57 -6.99 -5.81
N ALA A 133 -17.35 -7.45 -6.09
CA ALA A 133 -17.12 -8.56 -7.01
C ALA A 133 -17.57 -9.91 -6.42
N ARG A 134 -17.33 -10.17 -5.12
CA ARG A 134 -17.80 -11.40 -4.47
C ARG A 134 -19.33 -11.50 -4.51
N ASN A 135 -20.03 -10.42 -4.20
CA ASN A 135 -21.50 -10.39 -4.22
C ASN A 135 -22.08 -10.53 -5.64
N ALA A 136 -21.30 -10.24 -6.68
CA ALA A 136 -21.71 -10.46 -8.06
C ALA A 136 -21.41 -11.89 -8.55
N LEU A 137 -20.61 -12.65 -7.79
CA LEU A 137 -20.28 -14.04 -8.05
C LEU A 137 -21.11 -15.01 -7.19
N SER A 138 -21.71 -14.57 -6.09
CA SER A 138 -22.68 -15.33 -5.28
C SER A 138 -24.05 -15.32 -5.93
#